data_AF-A0A3P1BCC4-F1
#
_entry.id   AF-A0A3P1BCC4-F1
#
_cell.length_a   1.000
_cell.length_b   1.000
_cell.length_c   1.000
_cell.angle_alpha   90.00
_cell.angle_beta   90.00
_cell.angle_gamma   90.00
#
_symmetry.space_group_name_H-M   'P 1'
#
loop_
_entity.id
_entity.type
_entity.pdbx_description
1 polymer ?
#
loop_
_entity_poly.entity_id
_entity_poly.type
_entity_poly.pdbx_seq_one_letter_code
_entity_poly.pdbx_strand_id
1 'polypeptide(L)'
;MKKLLPILLVIQIVSLQQLHAQCDPATPQQNAAYEKVVKELQNQFRKNPPSGDWKIFDERSSLGKLELSDEYGKIFRICGDRYDLSFQRTSAANQQKARADSAKAIGDTITQQQRSFVMSTDSVYKESDPNRASDMAQSTVDINVEMNAGNYRVEEPISNRFAASYKVIPVNGAPLALQILLKPNDAGIVARPETVVLLGNWKNNLQKNPRGDKLYHYSYKKGGTLIENLIVTIKAPVDVANEIVRKIDWQALSNTLTK
;
A
#
# COMPACT_ATOMS: atom_id res chain seq x y z
N MET A 1 44.22 -27.65 -38.16
CA MET A 1 43.70 -26.50 -37.40
C MET A 1 42.25 -26.25 -37.79
N LYS A 2 41.30 -26.91 -37.12
CA LYS A 2 39.87 -26.80 -37.43
C LYS A 2 39.09 -26.95 -36.12
N LYS A 3 38.06 -26.11 -35.96
CA LYS A 3 36.96 -26.20 -34.98
C LYS A 3 37.28 -25.84 -33.52
N LEU A 4 37.40 -24.54 -33.21
CA LEU A 4 37.09 -24.06 -31.85
C LEU A 4 36.36 -22.69 -31.83
N LEU A 5 36.08 -22.07 -32.98
CA LEU A 5 35.50 -20.73 -33.02
C LEU A 5 33.95 -20.59 -32.98
N PRO A 6 33.08 -21.62 -33.17
CA PRO A 6 31.64 -21.37 -33.15
C PRO A 6 31.00 -21.54 -31.76
N ILE A 7 31.69 -22.11 -30.77
CA ILE A 7 31.07 -22.47 -29.48
C ILE A 7 31.03 -21.27 -28.52
N LEU A 8 31.98 -20.34 -28.60
CA LEU A 8 31.99 -19.16 -27.73
C LEU A 8 30.89 -18.14 -28.08
N LEU A 9 30.39 -18.13 -29.33
CA LEU A 9 29.34 -17.19 -29.74
C LEU A 9 27.93 -17.66 -29.34
N VAL A 10 27.73 -18.97 -29.14
CA VAL A 10 26.41 -19.50 -28.72
C VAL A 10 26.22 -19.38 -27.20
N ILE A 11 27.30 -19.40 -26.41
CA ILE A 11 27.21 -19.27 -24.94
C ILE A 11 26.96 -17.82 -24.50
N GLN A 12 27.35 -16.81 -25.30
CA GLN A 12 27.03 -15.41 -25.01
C GLN A 12 25.57 -15.02 -25.33
N ILE A 13 24.86 -15.78 -26.18
CA ILE A 13 23.45 -15.50 -26.49
C ILE A 13 22.50 -16.11 -25.45
N VAL A 14 22.90 -17.19 -24.77
CA VAL A 14 22.08 -17.85 -23.73
C VAL A 14 22.21 -17.17 -22.35
N SER A 15 23.21 -16.31 -22.16
CA SER A 15 23.47 -15.66 -20.86
C SER A 15 22.81 -14.27 -20.70
N LEU A 16 21.96 -13.85 -21.65
CA LEU A 16 21.24 -12.57 -21.61
C LEU A 16 19.75 -12.69 -21.25
N GLN A 17 19.27 -13.89 -20.89
CA GLN A 17 18.05 -14.00 -20.09
C GLN A 17 18.37 -13.70 -18.63
N GLN A 18 18.89 -12.49 -18.37
CA GLN A 18 18.60 -11.85 -17.10
C GLN A 18 17.08 -11.71 -17.07
N LEU A 19 16.44 -12.53 -16.22
CA LEU A 19 15.07 -12.37 -15.71
C LEU A 19 14.95 -10.97 -15.09
N HIS A 20 14.92 -9.94 -15.94
CA HIS A 20 14.37 -8.67 -15.55
C HIS A 20 12.88 -8.92 -15.53
N ALA A 21 12.29 -8.85 -14.34
CA ALA A 21 10.88 -8.58 -14.15
C ALA A 21 10.50 -7.38 -15.03
N GLN A 22 10.12 -7.66 -16.28
CA GLN A 22 9.85 -6.62 -17.25
C GLN A 22 8.42 -6.16 -16.99
N CYS A 23 8.33 -4.93 -16.47
CA CYS A 23 7.05 -4.31 -16.22
C CYS A 23 6.43 -3.91 -17.55
N ASP A 24 5.37 -4.60 -17.94
CA ASP A 24 4.64 -4.39 -19.18
C ASP A 24 3.42 -3.47 -18.97
N PRO A 25 2.95 -2.78 -20.01
CA PRO A 25 1.68 -2.06 -19.95
C PRO A 25 0.51 -3.00 -19.63
N ALA A 26 -0.45 -2.53 -18.83
CA ALA A 26 -1.64 -3.30 -18.50
C ALA A 26 -2.53 -3.54 -19.73
N THR A 27 -3.04 -4.77 -19.86
CA THR A 27 -4.07 -5.12 -20.84
C THR A 27 -5.41 -4.46 -20.51
N PRO A 28 -6.34 -4.30 -21.47
CA PRO A 28 -7.66 -3.74 -21.21
C PRO A 28 -8.44 -4.48 -20.12
N GLN A 29 -8.31 -5.80 -20.04
CA GLN A 29 -8.95 -6.62 -19.02
C GLN A 29 -8.37 -6.36 -17.62
N GLN A 30 -7.05 -6.19 -17.52
CA GLN A 30 -6.37 -5.83 -16.26
C GLN A 30 -6.77 -4.42 -15.80
N ASN A 31 -6.82 -3.45 -16.72
CA ASN A 31 -7.33 -2.10 -16.44
C ASN A 31 -8.77 -2.14 -15.91
N ALA A 32 -9.66 -2.87 -16.59
CA ALA A 32 -11.06 -2.96 -16.18
C ALA A 32 -11.22 -3.61 -14.79
N ALA A 33 -10.44 -4.65 -14.48
CA ALA A 33 -10.45 -5.28 -13.16
C ALA A 33 -9.96 -4.32 -12.07
N TYR A 34 -8.85 -3.61 -12.33
CA TYR A 34 -8.33 -2.59 -11.41
C TYR A 34 -9.33 -1.47 -11.17
N GLU A 35 -9.87 -0.88 -12.23
CA GLU A 35 -10.86 0.20 -12.11
C GLU A 35 -12.10 -0.22 -11.34
N LYS A 36 -12.55 -1.47 -11.49
CA LYS A 36 -13.68 -2.01 -10.73
C LYS A 36 -13.39 -1.97 -9.23
N VAL A 37 -12.19 -2.42 -8.82
CA VAL A 37 -11.77 -2.38 -7.42
C VAL A 37 -11.62 -0.93 -6.93
N VAL A 38 -10.97 -0.06 -7.69
CA VAL A 38 -10.79 1.35 -7.34
C VAL A 38 -12.13 2.07 -7.18
N LYS A 39 -13.08 1.84 -8.09
CA LYS A 39 -14.43 2.42 -7.99
C LYS A 39 -15.13 1.98 -6.72
N GLU A 40 -14.97 0.72 -6.31
CA GLU A 40 -15.57 0.24 -5.06
C GLU A 40 -14.85 0.83 -3.83
N LEU A 41 -13.53 0.94 -3.83
CA LEU A 41 -12.78 1.63 -2.76
C LEU A 41 -13.24 3.08 -2.62
N GLN A 42 -13.31 3.81 -3.73
CA GLN A 42 -13.85 5.17 -3.79
C GLN A 42 -15.26 5.24 -3.25
N ASN A 43 -16.14 4.33 -3.68
CA ASN A 43 -17.52 4.26 -3.24
C ASN A 43 -17.61 4.09 -1.72
N GLN A 44 -16.85 3.15 -1.16
CA GLN A 44 -16.84 2.86 0.27
C GLN A 44 -16.28 4.04 1.08
N PHE A 45 -15.09 4.54 0.76
CA PHE A 45 -14.44 5.57 1.57
C PHE A 45 -15.07 6.97 1.41
N ARG A 46 -15.62 7.31 0.25
CA ARG A 46 -16.31 8.60 0.05
C ARG A 46 -17.68 8.64 0.70
N LYS A 47 -18.43 7.52 0.70
CA LYS A 47 -19.73 7.44 1.37
C LYS A 47 -19.62 7.31 2.88
N ASN A 48 -18.52 6.74 3.36
CA ASN A 48 -18.31 6.43 4.76
C ASN A 48 -17.04 7.10 5.33
N PRO A 49 -16.91 8.44 5.27
CA PRO A 49 -15.77 9.11 5.85
C PRO A 49 -15.75 8.93 7.38
N PRO A 50 -14.58 9.07 8.04
CA PRO A 50 -14.49 9.13 9.49
C PRO A 50 -15.38 10.25 10.05
N SER A 51 -15.95 10.05 11.25
CA SER A 51 -16.85 11.02 11.88
C SER A 51 -16.08 12.27 12.30
N GLY A 52 -16.76 13.42 12.24
CA GLY A 52 -16.17 14.72 12.54
C GLY A 52 -15.85 15.50 11.27
N ASP A 53 -14.87 16.39 11.35
CA ASP A 53 -14.54 17.39 10.33
C ASP A 53 -13.47 16.90 9.33
N TRP A 54 -13.51 15.62 8.97
CA TRP A 54 -12.57 15.02 8.02
C TRP A 54 -12.95 15.30 6.57
N LYS A 55 -11.98 15.69 5.76
CA LYS A 55 -12.14 15.88 4.32
C LYS A 55 -11.08 15.08 3.58
N ILE A 56 -11.44 14.58 2.40
CA ILE A 56 -10.47 14.03 1.46
C ILE A 56 -9.51 15.15 1.11
N PHE A 57 -8.24 14.94 1.43
CA PHE A 57 -7.16 15.87 1.17
C PHE A 57 -6.45 15.51 -0.13
N ASP A 58 -6.15 14.22 -0.31
CA ASP A 58 -5.52 13.68 -1.51
C ASP A 58 -6.08 12.29 -1.77
N GLU A 59 -6.25 11.95 -3.04
CA GLU A 59 -6.68 10.64 -3.49
C GLU A 59 -6.00 10.33 -4.81
N ARG A 60 -5.23 9.24 -4.83
CA ARG A 60 -4.45 8.81 -5.99
C ARG A 60 -4.79 7.38 -6.33
N SER A 61 -4.96 7.14 -7.60
CA SER A 61 -5.15 5.80 -8.15
C SER A 61 -4.52 5.77 -9.52
N SER A 62 -3.48 4.97 -9.71
CA SER A 62 -2.91 4.74 -11.02
C SER A 62 -2.62 3.25 -11.18
N LEU A 63 -2.92 2.70 -12.36
CA LEU A 63 -2.44 1.37 -12.71
C LEU A 63 -1.12 1.57 -13.43
N GLY A 64 -0.02 1.33 -12.72
CA GLY A 64 1.32 1.41 -13.28
C GLY A 64 1.59 0.27 -14.28
N LYS A 65 2.86 0.11 -14.62
CA LYS A 65 3.32 -1.08 -15.36
C LYS A 65 3.21 -2.32 -14.47
N LEU A 66 3.05 -3.48 -15.07
CA LEU A 66 2.75 -4.74 -14.42
C LEU A 66 3.88 -5.75 -14.65
N GLU A 67 4.40 -6.36 -13.60
CA GLU A 67 5.26 -7.54 -13.67
C GLU A 67 4.35 -8.77 -13.73
N LEU A 68 4.38 -9.50 -14.85
CA LEU A 68 3.73 -10.80 -14.94
C LEU A 68 4.52 -11.81 -14.10
N SER A 69 3.88 -12.43 -13.12
CA SER A 69 4.45 -13.60 -12.46
C SER A 69 4.07 -14.84 -13.27
N ASP A 70 5.02 -15.29 -14.09
CA ASP A 70 4.93 -16.50 -14.91
C ASP A 70 4.67 -17.77 -14.07
N GLU A 71 5.12 -17.81 -12.81
CA GLU A 71 4.92 -18.93 -11.88
C GLU A 71 3.43 -19.30 -11.63
N TYR A 72 2.49 -18.35 -11.76
CA TYR A 72 1.06 -18.58 -11.45
C TYR A 72 0.12 -18.36 -12.66
N GLY A 73 0.66 -17.98 -13.81
CA GLY A 73 0.00 -18.03 -15.12
C GLY A 73 -1.05 -16.94 -15.43
N LYS A 74 -1.46 -16.10 -14.47
CA LYS A 74 -2.39 -14.96 -14.69
C LYS A 74 -2.25 -13.76 -13.72
N ILE A 75 -1.46 -13.89 -12.66
CA ILE A 75 -1.30 -12.82 -11.67
C ILE A 75 -0.24 -11.85 -12.15
N PHE A 76 -0.59 -10.58 -12.13
CA PHE A 76 0.34 -9.49 -12.26
C PHE A 76 0.65 -8.91 -10.89
N ARG A 77 1.93 -8.66 -10.65
CA ARG A 77 2.39 -7.74 -9.60
C ARG A 77 2.42 -6.36 -10.21
N ILE A 78 1.91 -5.37 -9.48
CA ILE A 78 1.95 -3.99 -9.95
C ILE A 78 3.37 -3.46 -9.65
N CYS A 79 4.13 -3.09 -10.68
CA CYS A 79 5.48 -2.54 -10.54
C CYS A 79 5.51 -1.10 -10.00
N GLY A 80 4.35 -0.49 -9.77
CA GLY A 80 4.22 0.85 -9.23
C GLY A 80 2.77 1.27 -9.04
N ASP A 81 2.60 2.22 -8.12
CA ASP A 81 1.39 2.89 -7.66
C ASP A 81 0.19 2.05 -7.21
N ARG A 82 -0.34 2.54 -6.10
CA ARG A 82 -1.34 1.95 -5.21
C ARG A 82 -2.60 2.80 -5.27
N TYR A 83 -3.69 2.32 -4.70
CA TYR A 83 -4.76 3.26 -4.33
C TYR A 83 -4.38 3.87 -2.98
N ASP A 84 -4.15 5.18 -2.98
CA ASP A 84 -3.79 5.95 -1.79
C ASP A 84 -4.85 7.02 -1.54
N LEU A 85 -5.33 7.10 -0.30
CA LEU A 85 -6.32 8.07 0.13
C LEU A 85 -5.90 8.67 1.47
N SER A 86 -5.86 10.01 1.52
CA SER A 86 -5.57 10.75 2.73
C SER A 86 -6.77 11.61 3.12
N PHE A 87 -7.24 11.45 4.35
CA PHE A 87 -8.13 12.41 4.99
C PHE A 87 -7.34 13.35 5.89
N GLN A 88 -7.76 14.60 5.94
CA GLN A 88 -7.28 15.56 6.93
C GLN A 88 -8.45 16.23 7.63
N ARG A 89 -8.25 16.59 8.91
CA ARG A 89 -9.18 17.48 9.60
C ARG A 89 -9.25 18.83 8.90
N THR A 90 -10.41 19.47 8.93
CA THR A 90 -10.67 20.69 8.16
C THR A 90 -9.75 21.83 8.60
N SER A 91 -9.47 21.97 9.90
CA SER A 91 -8.53 22.98 10.41
C SER A 91 -7.11 22.78 9.87
N ALA A 92 -6.61 21.55 9.89
CA ALA A 92 -5.29 21.20 9.37
C ALA A 92 -5.20 21.39 7.85
N ALA A 93 -6.21 20.95 7.11
CA ALA A 93 -6.29 21.14 5.66
C ALA A 93 -6.31 22.62 5.28
N ASN A 94 -7.07 23.45 6.01
CA ASN A 94 -7.10 24.90 5.82
C ASN A 94 -5.74 25.54 6.12
N GLN A 95 -5.07 25.11 7.19
CA GLN A 95 -3.73 25.62 7.53
C GLN A 95 -2.70 25.23 6.47
N GLN A 96 -2.72 23.99 5.98
CA GLN A 96 -1.82 23.55 4.92
C GLN A 96 -2.08 24.28 3.60
N LYS A 97 -3.35 24.52 3.26
CA LYS A 97 -3.73 25.33 2.11
C LYS A 97 -3.20 26.76 2.24
N ALA A 98 -3.39 27.39 3.39
CA ALA A 98 -2.89 28.75 3.67
C ALA A 98 -1.37 28.82 3.55
N ARG A 99 -0.62 27.86 4.12
CA ARG A 99 0.85 27.78 3.97
C ARG A 99 1.27 27.68 2.50
N ALA A 100 0.60 26.83 1.73
CA ALA A 100 0.89 26.68 0.30
C ALA A 100 0.53 27.93 -0.52
N ASP A 101 -0.57 28.61 -0.19
CA ASP A 101 -0.95 29.88 -0.84
C ASP A 101 0.06 30.99 -0.50
N SER A 102 0.57 31.04 0.75
CA SER A 102 1.65 31.94 1.13
C SER A 102 2.97 31.61 0.41
N ALA A 103 3.35 30.33 0.31
CA ALA A 103 4.52 29.89 -0.45
C ALA A 103 4.42 30.24 -1.94
N LYS A 104 3.21 30.11 -2.51
CA LYS A 104 2.91 30.55 -3.88
C LYS A 104 3.11 32.05 -4.04
N ALA A 105 2.64 32.84 -3.09
CA ALA A 105 2.77 34.30 -3.12
C ALA A 105 4.23 34.78 -3.05
N ILE A 106 5.13 34.03 -2.40
CA ILE A 106 6.55 34.39 -2.26
C ILE A 106 7.47 33.71 -3.30
N GLY A 107 6.92 32.97 -4.26
CA GLY A 107 7.71 32.29 -5.30
C GLY A 107 8.51 31.07 -4.80
N ASP A 108 8.18 30.53 -3.62
CA ASP A 108 8.84 29.33 -3.09
C ASP A 108 8.28 28.07 -3.78
N THR A 109 9.06 27.53 -4.71
CA THR A 109 8.70 26.35 -5.51
C THR A 109 8.80 25.04 -4.72
N ILE A 110 9.60 24.98 -3.64
CA ILE A 110 9.78 23.78 -2.82
C ILE A 110 8.52 23.55 -1.99
N THR A 111 8.00 24.59 -1.35
CA THR A 111 6.76 24.48 -0.56
C THR A 111 5.51 24.40 -1.45
N GLN A 112 5.54 24.93 -2.69
CA GLN A 112 4.49 24.71 -3.68
C GLN A 112 4.40 23.25 -4.15
N GLN A 113 5.55 22.59 -4.36
CA GLN A 113 5.59 21.16 -4.71
C GLN A 113 5.08 20.26 -3.58
N GLN A 114 5.15 20.70 -2.31
CA GLN A 114 4.56 19.97 -1.18
C GLN A 114 3.03 19.86 -1.22
N ARG A 115 2.31 20.60 -2.09
CA ARG A 115 0.88 20.30 -2.40
C ARG A 115 0.70 18.96 -3.09
N SER A 116 1.73 18.46 -3.77
CA SER A 116 1.67 17.26 -4.61
C SER A 116 2.50 16.09 -4.06
N PHE A 117 3.04 16.21 -2.85
CA PHE A 117 3.87 15.19 -2.23
C PHE A 117 3.30 14.74 -0.88
N VAL A 118 2.23 13.93 -0.93
CA VAL A 118 2.27 12.70 -0.15
C VAL A 118 2.95 11.67 -1.05
N MET A 119 4.28 11.69 -1.04
CA MET A 119 5.06 10.58 -1.59
C MET A 119 4.67 9.34 -0.79
N SER A 120 4.54 8.18 -1.47
CA SER A 120 4.41 6.85 -0.87
C SER A 120 4.89 6.84 0.58
N THR A 121 3.96 6.65 1.52
CA THR A 121 4.15 6.87 2.96
C THR A 121 5.30 6.05 3.56
N ASP A 122 5.86 5.09 2.81
CA ASP A 122 6.93 4.21 3.25
C ASP A 122 8.32 4.51 2.68
N SER A 123 8.48 5.38 1.66
CA SER A 123 9.78 5.50 0.98
C SER A 123 10.47 6.87 1.02
N VAL A 124 9.80 7.97 1.39
CA VAL A 124 10.46 9.30 1.41
C VAL A 124 10.06 10.20 2.58
N TYR A 125 9.39 9.70 3.62
CA TYR A 125 9.31 10.45 4.86
C TYR A 125 10.56 10.18 5.69
N LYS A 126 11.57 11.04 5.52
CA LYS A 126 12.36 11.44 6.70
C LYS A 126 11.37 12.12 7.65
N GLU A 127 10.68 11.31 8.44
CA GLU A 127 10.14 11.75 9.72
C GLU A 127 11.37 12.24 10.50
N SER A 128 11.78 13.49 10.31
CA SER A 128 12.94 14.07 10.99
C SER A 128 12.52 14.91 12.19
N ASP A 129 11.20 15.04 12.41
CA ASP A 129 10.61 15.82 13.49
C ASP A 129 9.62 14.94 14.27
N PRO A 130 9.92 14.58 15.53
CA PRO A 130 9.06 13.75 16.36
C PRO A 130 7.71 14.42 16.69
N ASN A 131 7.62 15.75 16.72
CA ASN A 131 6.36 16.46 17.01
C ASN A 131 5.43 16.47 15.79
N ARG A 132 6.00 16.42 14.58
CA ARG A 132 5.21 16.33 13.36
C ARG A 132 4.48 14.99 13.23
N ALA A 133 5.09 13.90 13.71
CA ALA A 133 4.46 12.58 13.73
C ALA A 133 3.26 12.54 14.68
N SER A 134 3.34 13.17 15.87
CA SER A 134 2.22 13.26 16.81
C SER A 134 1.10 14.16 16.31
N ASP A 135 1.43 15.30 15.70
CA ASP A 135 0.42 16.24 15.18
C ASP A 135 -0.30 15.64 13.97
N MET A 136 0.44 15.03 13.03
CA MET A 136 -0.15 14.32 11.88
C MET A 136 -0.93 13.09 12.31
N ALA A 137 -0.51 12.38 13.36
CA ALA A 137 -1.30 11.28 13.91
C ALA A 137 -2.68 11.75 14.35
N GLN A 138 -2.84 12.97 14.86
CA GLN A 138 -4.14 13.48 15.31
C GLN A 138 -4.97 14.12 14.19
N SER A 139 -4.32 14.64 13.14
CA SER A 139 -4.98 15.43 12.09
C SER A 139 -5.09 14.76 10.73
N THR A 140 -4.50 13.56 10.55
CA THR A 140 -4.42 12.86 9.26
C THR A 140 -4.80 11.38 9.41
N VAL A 141 -5.47 10.84 8.39
CA VAL A 141 -5.71 9.41 8.19
C VAL A 141 -5.15 9.09 6.81
N ASP A 142 -4.27 8.09 6.72
CA ASP A 142 -3.78 7.61 5.42
C ASP A 142 -4.23 6.18 5.21
N ILE A 143 -4.71 5.89 4.00
CA ILE A 143 -5.16 4.59 3.56
C ILE A 143 -4.35 4.23 2.33
N ASN A 144 -3.60 3.14 2.42
CA ASN A 144 -2.79 2.61 1.33
C ASN A 144 -3.33 1.23 0.95
N VAL A 145 -3.56 1.00 -0.34
CA VAL A 145 -4.11 -0.27 -0.82
C VAL A 145 -3.18 -0.92 -1.83
N GLU A 146 -2.77 -2.13 -1.51
CA GLU A 146 -1.95 -2.98 -2.38
C GLU A 146 -2.80 -4.12 -2.93
N MET A 147 -2.70 -4.36 -4.24
CA MET A 147 -3.45 -5.40 -4.94
C MET A 147 -2.51 -6.51 -5.40
N ASN A 148 -2.96 -7.78 -5.29
CA ASN A 148 -2.13 -8.95 -5.63
C ASN A 148 -0.77 -8.93 -4.93
N ALA A 149 -0.77 -8.58 -3.65
CA ALA A 149 0.42 -8.70 -2.82
C ALA A 149 0.70 -10.18 -2.54
N GLY A 150 1.90 -10.65 -2.86
CA GLY A 150 2.27 -12.04 -2.60
C GLY A 150 2.43 -12.35 -1.11
N ASN A 151 2.84 -11.35 -0.33
CA ASN A 151 3.07 -11.50 1.10
C ASN A 151 2.68 -10.22 1.82
N TYR A 152 2.39 -10.33 3.11
CA TYR A 152 2.23 -9.19 4.01
C TYR A 152 3.18 -9.29 5.19
N ARG A 153 4.00 -8.25 5.42
CA ARG A 153 4.91 -8.15 6.56
C ARG A 153 4.24 -7.35 7.67
N VAL A 154 4.26 -7.89 8.89
CA VAL A 154 3.82 -7.15 10.09
C VAL A 154 4.88 -6.12 10.52
N GLU A 155 6.07 -6.22 9.94
CA GLU A 155 7.25 -5.40 10.22
C GLU A 155 7.53 -4.49 9.02
N GLU A 156 8.18 -3.35 9.25
CA GLU A 156 8.57 -2.39 8.22
C GLU A 156 10.12 -2.34 8.12
N PRO A 157 10.74 -3.25 7.34
CA PRO A 157 12.20 -3.42 7.36
C PRO A 157 12.97 -2.28 6.70
N ILE A 158 12.35 -1.53 5.77
CA ILE A 158 12.98 -0.38 5.10
C ILE A 158 13.32 0.71 6.13
N SER A 159 12.40 0.94 7.07
CA SER A 159 12.54 1.93 8.14
C SER A 159 13.12 1.32 9.44
N ASN A 160 13.62 0.08 9.38
CA ASN A 160 14.12 -0.69 10.53
C ASN A 160 13.13 -0.74 11.71
N ARG A 161 11.83 -0.87 11.41
CA ARG A 161 10.75 -0.86 12.41
C ARG A 161 10.17 -2.26 12.58
N PHE A 162 10.32 -2.80 13.78
CA PHE A 162 9.72 -4.07 14.17
C PHE A 162 8.44 -3.84 14.98
N ALA A 163 7.45 -4.71 14.86
CA ALA A 163 6.24 -4.72 15.65
C ALA A 163 6.57 -4.85 17.15
N ALA A 164 6.25 -3.80 17.90
CA ALA A 164 6.20 -3.83 19.35
C ALA A 164 5.06 -4.74 19.83
N SER A 165 3.90 -4.64 19.17
CA SER A 165 2.78 -5.56 19.36
C SER A 165 1.90 -5.62 18.11
N TYR A 166 1.15 -6.69 17.98
CA TYR A 166 0.07 -6.80 17.01
C TYR A 166 -1.03 -7.70 17.57
N LYS A 167 -2.27 -7.51 17.12
CA LYS A 167 -3.39 -8.38 17.45
C LYS A 167 -4.29 -8.58 16.24
N VAL A 168 -4.86 -9.77 16.13
CA VAL A 168 -5.91 -10.05 15.15
C VAL A 168 -7.21 -9.41 15.63
N ILE A 169 -7.93 -8.74 14.73
CA ILE A 169 -9.25 -8.16 14.99
C ILE A 169 -10.29 -8.78 14.06
N PRO A 170 -11.54 -8.98 14.54
CA PRO A 170 -12.62 -9.46 13.69
C PRO A 170 -13.10 -8.32 12.78
N VAL A 171 -13.15 -8.58 11.47
CA VAL A 171 -13.70 -7.67 10.47
C VAL A 171 -14.59 -8.48 9.54
N ASN A 172 -15.88 -8.14 9.49
CA ASN A 172 -16.82 -8.87 8.64
C ASN A 172 -16.42 -8.75 7.17
N GLY A 173 -16.34 -9.85 6.43
CA GLY A 173 -15.92 -9.84 5.03
C GLY A 173 -14.40 -9.84 4.80
N ALA A 174 -13.59 -9.87 5.85
CA ALA A 174 -12.14 -10.05 5.75
C ALA A 174 -11.70 -11.32 6.52
N PRO A 175 -10.95 -12.24 5.89
CA PRO A 175 -10.44 -13.43 6.60
C PRO A 175 -9.37 -13.11 7.63
N LEU A 176 -8.65 -11.98 7.47
CA LEU A 176 -7.60 -11.56 8.37
C LEU A 176 -7.55 -10.04 8.45
N ALA A 177 -7.51 -9.52 9.67
CA ALA A 177 -7.25 -8.11 9.93
C ALA A 177 -6.43 -7.98 11.21
N LEU A 178 -5.58 -6.96 11.24
CA LEU A 178 -4.55 -6.77 12.25
C LEU A 178 -4.56 -5.33 12.75
N GLN A 179 -4.33 -5.14 14.04
CA GLN A 179 -3.89 -3.85 14.59
C GLN A 179 -2.44 -4.00 15.02
N ILE A 180 -1.58 -3.11 14.54
CA ILE A 180 -0.13 -3.20 14.66
C ILE A 180 0.38 -1.91 15.28
N LEU A 181 1.27 -2.07 16.26
CA LEU A 181 2.08 -1.00 16.82
C LEU A 181 3.53 -1.33 16.53
N LEU A 182 4.17 -0.52 15.70
CA LEU A 182 5.59 -0.64 15.41
C LEU A 182 6.41 0.06 16.52
N LYS A 183 7.62 -0.46 16.76
CA LYS A 183 8.62 0.20 17.60
C LYS A 183 9.05 1.51 16.95
N PRO A 184 9.59 2.45 17.73
CA PRO A 184 10.28 3.61 17.18
C PRO A 184 11.40 3.17 16.23
N ASN A 185 11.72 4.02 15.24
CA ASN A 185 12.91 3.81 14.39
C ASN A 185 14.21 4.08 15.18
N ASP A 186 15.36 3.93 14.52
CA ASP A 186 16.68 4.16 15.12
C ASP A 186 16.89 5.62 15.62
N ALA A 187 16.10 6.57 15.12
CA ALA A 187 16.08 7.96 15.58
C ALA A 187 15.13 8.20 16.77
N GLY A 188 14.49 7.15 17.29
CA GLY A 188 13.55 7.24 18.41
C GLY A 188 12.15 7.75 18.02
N ILE A 189 11.85 7.85 16.72
CA ILE A 189 10.59 8.40 16.23
C ILE A 189 9.54 7.30 16.17
N VAL A 190 8.45 7.54 16.89
CA VAL A 190 7.32 6.62 17.05
C VAL A 190 6.55 6.51 15.74
N ALA A 191 6.29 5.28 15.30
CA ALA A 191 5.42 5.01 14.16
C ALA A 191 3.96 5.28 14.51
N ARG A 192 3.17 5.69 13.52
CA ARG A 192 1.71 5.77 13.68
C ARG A 192 1.12 4.36 13.79
N PRO A 193 0.07 4.16 14.61
CA PRO A 193 -0.62 2.88 14.66
C PRO A 193 -1.17 2.50 13.27
N GLU A 194 -1.10 1.21 12.96
CA GLU A 194 -1.59 0.68 11.70
C GLU A 194 -2.72 -0.30 11.97
N THR A 195 -3.80 -0.18 11.20
CA THR A 195 -4.83 -1.21 11.11
C THR A 195 -4.85 -1.73 9.69
N VAL A 196 -4.63 -3.03 9.51
CA VAL A 196 -4.52 -3.65 8.20
C VAL A 196 -5.64 -4.65 8.00
N VAL A 197 -6.35 -4.54 6.88
CA VAL A 197 -7.41 -5.46 6.48
C VAL A 197 -6.95 -6.21 5.23
N LEU A 198 -6.84 -7.52 5.34
CA LEU A 198 -6.37 -8.39 4.26
C LEU A 198 -7.58 -9.11 3.63
N LEU A 199 -7.92 -8.76 2.39
CA LEU A 199 -9.05 -9.28 1.63
C LEU A 199 -8.61 -10.28 0.57
N GLY A 200 -9.51 -11.18 0.18
CA GLY A 200 -9.20 -12.35 -0.67
C GLY A 200 -9.08 -13.61 0.19
N ASN A 201 -8.36 -14.63 -0.28
CA ASN A 201 -8.23 -15.90 0.44
C ASN A 201 -6.98 -15.94 1.34
N TRP A 202 -6.75 -14.88 2.13
CA TRP A 202 -5.64 -14.86 3.10
C TRP A 202 -5.88 -15.90 4.18
N LYS A 203 -4.84 -16.68 4.49
CA LYS A 203 -4.87 -17.65 5.58
C LYS A 203 -4.16 -17.05 6.79
N ASN A 204 -4.57 -17.45 7.99
CA ASN A 204 -3.78 -17.19 9.19
C ASN A 204 -2.60 -18.17 9.24
N ASN A 205 -1.58 -17.90 8.43
CA ASN A 205 -0.41 -18.76 8.22
C ASN A 205 0.89 -18.05 8.60
N LEU A 206 0.84 -17.22 9.65
CA LEU A 206 1.97 -16.38 10.06
C LEU A 206 3.26 -17.20 10.20
N GLN A 207 4.27 -16.83 9.41
CA GLN A 207 5.61 -17.37 9.48
C GLN A 207 6.54 -16.39 10.18
N LYS A 208 7.46 -16.91 10.98
CA LYS A 208 8.52 -16.14 11.63
C LYS A 208 9.86 -16.57 11.07
N ASN A 209 10.61 -15.64 10.49
CA ASN A 209 11.96 -15.95 10.01
C ASN A 209 12.99 -15.91 11.17
N PRO A 210 14.22 -16.41 10.97
CA PRO A 210 15.26 -16.40 12.01
C PRO A 210 15.67 -15.00 12.51
N ARG A 211 15.43 -13.95 11.70
CA ARG A 211 15.66 -12.55 12.10
C ARG A 211 14.53 -11.98 12.96
N GLY A 212 13.45 -12.73 13.13
CA GLY A 212 12.28 -12.33 13.90
C GLY A 212 11.17 -11.70 13.07
N ASP A 213 11.34 -11.56 11.74
CA ASP A 213 10.33 -10.97 10.88
C ASP A 213 9.08 -11.84 10.84
N LYS A 214 7.92 -11.21 10.95
CA LYS A 214 6.61 -11.87 10.87
C LYS A 214 5.97 -11.60 9.51
N LEU A 215 5.66 -12.67 8.79
CA LEU A 215 5.21 -12.64 7.40
C LEU A 215 4.00 -13.54 7.21
N TYR A 216 2.95 -13.01 6.57
CA TYR A 216 1.86 -13.80 6.01
C TYR A 216 2.13 -14.04 4.53
N HIS A 217 1.91 -15.26 4.07
CA HIS A 217 2.06 -15.63 2.66
C HIS A 217 0.68 -15.80 2.03
N TYR A 218 0.44 -15.12 0.90
CA TYR A 218 -0.74 -15.38 0.10
C TYR A 218 -0.50 -16.56 -0.84
N SER A 219 -1.43 -17.51 -0.87
CA SER A 219 -1.38 -18.64 -1.80
C SER A 219 -2.32 -18.38 -2.96
N TYR A 220 -1.75 -18.06 -4.12
CA TYR A 220 -2.50 -17.84 -5.35
C TYR A 220 -3.09 -19.12 -5.92
N LYS A 221 -4.25 -18.99 -6.58
CA LYS A 221 -4.87 -20.10 -7.30
C LYS A 221 -4.53 -20.03 -8.79
N LYS A 222 -4.00 -21.12 -9.35
CA LYS A 222 -3.79 -21.22 -10.80
C LYS A 222 -5.12 -20.97 -11.54
N GLY A 223 -5.13 -19.97 -12.43
CA GLY A 223 -6.32 -19.58 -13.18
C GLY A 223 -7.38 -18.81 -12.38
N GLY A 224 -7.02 -18.20 -11.25
CA GLY A 224 -7.90 -17.33 -10.47
C GLY A 224 -8.26 -16.01 -11.16
N THR A 225 -8.85 -15.10 -10.40
CA THR A 225 -9.27 -13.78 -10.88
C THR A 225 -8.06 -12.88 -11.17
N LEU A 226 -8.27 -11.80 -11.93
CA LEU A 226 -7.20 -10.85 -12.24
C LEU A 226 -6.66 -10.14 -10.99
N ILE A 227 -7.51 -9.92 -9.99
CA ILE A 227 -7.14 -9.41 -8.67
C ILE A 227 -7.69 -10.39 -7.64
N GLU A 228 -6.81 -11.18 -7.03
CA GLU A 228 -7.17 -12.24 -6.07
C GLU A 228 -7.16 -11.74 -4.62
N ASN A 229 -6.37 -10.72 -4.32
CA ASN A 229 -6.23 -10.20 -2.96
C ASN A 229 -6.02 -8.69 -2.90
N LEU A 230 -6.36 -8.13 -1.74
CA LEU A 230 -6.06 -6.74 -1.37
C LEU A 230 -5.48 -6.69 0.03
N ILE A 231 -4.57 -5.76 0.25
CA ILE A 231 -4.11 -5.33 1.57
C ILE A 231 -4.50 -3.86 1.70
N VAL A 232 -5.34 -3.54 2.68
CA VAL A 232 -5.74 -2.17 2.99
C VAL A 232 -5.09 -1.78 4.31
N THR A 233 -4.12 -0.89 4.27
CA THR A 233 -3.39 -0.37 5.43
C THR A 233 -3.94 0.99 5.80
N ILE A 234 -4.46 1.13 7.02
CA ILE A 234 -4.99 2.37 7.59
C ILE A 234 -4.00 2.86 8.65
N LYS A 235 -3.30 3.96 8.36
CA LYS A 235 -2.44 4.67 9.32
C LYS A 235 -3.26 5.78 9.97
N ALA A 236 -3.66 5.57 11.22
CA ALA A 236 -4.51 6.49 11.99
C ALA A 236 -4.50 6.13 13.48
N PRO A 237 -4.97 7.02 14.37
CA PRO A 237 -5.28 6.66 15.75
C PRO A 237 -6.22 5.46 15.80
N VAL A 238 -6.02 4.58 16.79
CA VAL A 238 -6.70 3.27 16.89
C VAL A 238 -8.22 3.42 16.90
N ASP A 239 -8.75 4.43 17.58
CA ASP A 239 -10.18 4.75 17.64
C ASP A 239 -10.75 5.15 16.27
N VAL A 240 -10.04 6.02 15.54
CA VAL A 240 -10.40 6.45 14.18
C VAL A 240 -10.32 5.28 13.20
N ALA A 241 -9.26 4.46 13.28
CA ALA A 241 -9.11 3.27 12.46
C ALA A 241 -10.23 2.25 12.72
N ASN A 242 -10.58 2.01 13.98
CA ASN A 242 -11.71 1.15 14.36
C ASN A 242 -13.05 1.68 13.89
N GLU A 243 -13.20 3.01 13.80
CA GLU A 243 -14.39 3.63 13.24
C GLU A 243 -14.49 3.38 11.74
N ILE A 244 -13.40 3.61 10.99
CA ILE A 244 -13.33 3.34 9.54
C ILE A 244 -13.65 1.87 9.28
N VAL A 245 -13.01 0.96 10.01
CA VAL A 245 -13.26 -0.49 9.89
C VAL A 245 -14.72 -0.85 10.12
N ARG A 246 -15.44 -0.16 11.01
CA ARG A 246 -16.87 -0.42 11.26
C ARG A 246 -17.80 0.13 10.19
N LYS A 247 -17.43 1.23 9.53
CA LYS A 247 -18.29 1.90 8.54
C LYS A 247 -18.14 1.34 7.13
N ILE A 248 -16.98 0.80 6.79
CA ILE A 248 -16.71 0.25 5.45
C ILE A 248 -17.35 -1.12 5.31
N ASP A 249 -18.04 -1.35 4.19
CA ASP A 249 -18.52 -2.67 3.81
C ASP A 249 -17.39 -3.49 3.17
N TRP A 250 -16.59 -4.13 4.01
CA TRP A 250 -15.49 -4.99 3.58
C TRP A 250 -15.97 -6.24 2.84
N GLN A 251 -17.21 -6.69 3.10
CA GLN A 251 -17.79 -7.82 2.36
C GLN A 251 -18.08 -7.42 0.91
N ALA A 252 -18.59 -6.20 0.67
CA ALA A 252 -18.74 -5.66 -0.68
C ALA A 252 -17.39 -5.55 -1.40
N LEU A 253 -16.35 -5.03 -0.74
CA LEU A 253 -15.00 -4.98 -1.31
C LEU A 253 -14.45 -6.38 -1.62
N SER A 254 -14.60 -7.34 -0.70
CA SER A 254 -14.17 -8.72 -0.94
C SER A 254 -14.93 -9.38 -2.09
N ASN A 255 -16.23 -9.08 -2.23
CA ASN A 255 -17.04 -9.62 -3.33
C ASN A 255 -16.55 -9.12 -4.69
N THR A 256 -16.03 -7.89 -4.76
CA THR A 256 -15.45 -7.29 -5.98
C THR A 256 -14.22 -8.04 -6.50
N LEU A 257 -13.51 -8.80 -5.65
CA LEU A 257 -12.36 -9.62 -6.02
C LEU A 257 -12.74 -10.99 -6.64
N THR A 258 -13.92 -11.49 -6.27
CA THR A 258 -14.36 -12.87 -6.59
C THR A 258 -15.38 -12.94 -7.71
N LYS A 259 -15.96 -11.80 -8.09
CA LYS A 259 -16.98 -11.61 -9.14
C LYS A 259 -16.46 -10.64 -10.19
#